data_AF-A0A519WDK2-F1
#
_entry.id   AF-A0A519WDK2-F1
#
_cell.length_a   1.000
_cell.length_b   1.000
_cell.length_c   1.000
_cell.angle_alpha   90.00
_cell.angle_beta   90.00
_cell.angle_gamma   90.00
#
_symmetry.space_group_name_H-M   'P 1'
#
loop_
_entity.id
_entity.type
_entity.pdbx_description
1 polymer ?
#
loop_
_entity_poly.entity_id
_entity_poly.type
_entity_poly.pdbx_seq_one_letter_code
_entity_poly.pdbx_strand_id
1 'polypeptide(L)' 'ILPITDVRIKTGVADVKLNVPSSSGCRITTKSGLSSKDFEGFTKMKNGTYETSNYATSTKKIFISLNGGLSNFEVKRY' A
#
# COMPACT_ATOMS: atom_id res chain seq x y z
N ILE A 1 19.57 5.68 -11.09
CA ILE A 1 18.29 6.06 -10.45
C ILE A 1 17.36 4.85 -10.53
N LEU A 2 16.83 4.36 -9.41
CA LEU A 2 15.87 3.25 -9.44
C LEU A 2 14.48 3.80 -9.84
N PRO A 3 13.70 3.07 -10.65
CA PRO A 3 12.33 3.46 -10.97
C PRO A 3 11.46 3.41 -9.72
N ILE A 4 10.83 4.55 -9.42
CA ILE A 4 9.93 4.73 -8.29
C ILE A 4 8.56 5.15 -8.83
N THR A 5 7.51 4.53 -8.30
CA THR A 5 6.12 4.96 -8.48
C THR A 5 5.57 5.44 -7.15
N ASP A 6 5.02 6.65 -7.12
CA ASP A 6 4.38 7.23 -5.94
C ASP A 6 2.87 7.32 -6.18
N VAL A 7 2.09 6.67 -5.33
CA VAL A 7 0.64 6.60 -5.39
C VAL A 7 0.07 7.21 -4.12
N ARG A 8 -0.79 8.22 -4.26
CA ARG A 8 -1.44 8.90 -3.12
C ARG A 8 -2.95 8.91 -3.30
N ILE A 9 -3.66 8.35 -2.34
CA ILE A 9 -5.12 8.26 -2.33
C ILE A 9 -5.63 8.98 -1.10
N LYS A 10 -6.53 9.95 -1.32
CA LYS A 10 -7.20 10.73 -0.29
C LYS A 10 -8.71 10.66 -0.52
N THR A 11 -9.43 10.06 0.43
CA THR A 11 -10.88 9.86 0.34
C THR A 11 -11.55 10.15 1.69
N GLY A 12 -12.81 10.59 1.68
CA GLY A 12 -13.62 10.65 2.90
C GLY A 12 -14.23 9.28 3.19
N VAL A 13 -15.07 8.83 2.26
CA VAL A 13 -15.72 7.51 2.24
C VAL A 13 -15.55 6.90 0.86
N ALA A 14 -14.91 5.73 0.76
CA ALA A 14 -14.68 5.04 -0.50
C ALA A 14 -14.35 3.55 -0.29
N ASP A 15 -14.56 2.74 -1.32
CA ASP A 15 -13.94 1.42 -1.47
C ASP A 15 -12.83 1.53 -2.52
N VAL A 16 -11.60 1.21 -2.14
CA VAL A 16 -10.40 1.42 -2.95
C VAL A 16 -9.68 0.09 -3.12
N LYS A 17 -9.54 -0.33 -4.39
CA LYS A 17 -8.86 -1.58 -4.78
C LYS A 17 -7.65 -1.29 -5.63
N LEU A 18 -6.50 -1.79 -5.22
CA LEU A 18 -5.21 -1.59 -5.90
C LEU A 18 -4.59 -2.94 -6.24
N ASN A 19 -4.17 -3.09 -7.49
CA ASN A 19 -3.40 -4.24 -7.95
C ASN A 19 -1.96 -3.80 -8.22
N VAL A 20 -0.99 -4.42 -7.55
CA VAL A 20 0.44 -4.13 -7.72
C VAL A 20 1.19 -5.35 -8.24
N PRO A 21 2.18 -5.17 -9.13
CA PRO A 21 2.98 -6.29 -9.61
C PRO A 21 3.74 -6.96 -8.47
N SER A 22 3.68 -8.30 -8.41
CA SER A 22 4.44 -9.14 -7.46
C SER A 22 5.97 -9.01 -7.60
N SER A 23 6.45 -8.59 -8.78
CA SER A 23 7.88 -8.33 -9.03
C SER A 23 8.40 -7.02 -8.42
N SER A 24 7.50 -6.09 -8.09
CA SER A 24 7.85 -4.80 -7.48
C SER A 24 7.87 -4.89 -5.96
N GLY A 25 8.84 -4.20 -5.35
CA GLY A 25 8.86 -3.94 -3.92
C GLY A 25 7.83 -2.86 -3.58
N CYS A 26 6.88 -3.13 -2.70
CA CYS A 26 5.82 -2.18 -2.38
C CYS A 26 5.81 -1.85 -0.88
N ARG A 27 5.66 -0.56 -0.57
CA ARG A 27 5.42 -0.06 0.79
C ARG A 27 4.12 0.72 0.82
N ILE A 28 3.23 0.34 1.72
CA ILE A 28 1.97 1.03 1.99
C ILE A 28 2.12 1.77 3.32
N THR A 29 1.70 3.03 3.35
CA THR A 29 1.52 3.80 4.59
C THR A 29 0.07 4.22 4.70
N THR A 30 -0.59 3.82 5.78
CA THR A 30 -1.99 4.17 6.02
C THR A 30 -2.11 5.20 7.12
N LYS A 31 -2.81 6.29 6.85
CA LYS A 31 -3.27 7.26 7.84
C LYS A 31 -4.79 7.30 7.77
N SER A 32 -5.44 6.42 8.50
CA SER A 32 -6.90 6.29 8.48
C SER A 32 -7.46 6.14 9.89
N GLY A 33 -8.66 6.65 10.13
CA GLY A 33 -9.43 6.36 11.33
C GLY A 33 -10.06 4.96 11.29
N LEU A 34 -11.39 4.90 11.39
CA LEU A 34 -12.22 3.69 11.31
C LEU A 34 -12.27 3.13 9.87
N SER A 35 -11.15 2.61 9.38
CA SER A 35 -11.05 2.03 8.02
C SER A 35 -10.51 0.61 8.05
N SER A 36 -11.19 -0.28 7.32
CA SER A 36 -10.77 -1.67 7.10
C SER A 36 -9.62 -1.74 6.09
N LYS A 37 -8.70 -2.68 6.31
CA LYS A 37 -7.48 -2.84 5.52
C LYS A 37 -7.26 -4.32 5.23
N ASP A 38 -7.18 -4.66 3.95
CA ASP A 38 -6.80 -5.99 3.50
C ASP A 38 -5.64 -5.88 2.51
N PHE A 39 -4.43 -6.23 2.98
CA PHE A 39 -3.18 -6.08 2.23
C PHE A 39 -2.53 -7.45 2.07
N GLU A 40 -2.98 -8.20 1.07
CA GLU A 40 -2.53 -9.56 0.80
C GLU A 40 -1.07 -9.59 0.31
N GLY A 41 -0.25 -10.44 0.94
CA GLY A 41 1.18 -10.53 0.63
C GLY A 41 2.02 -9.37 1.18
N PHE A 42 1.47 -8.59 2.11
CA PHE A 42 2.20 -7.57 2.86
C PHE A 42 2.39 -7.97 4.32
N THR A 43 3.59 -7.71 4.82
CA THR A 43 3.91 -7.81 6.25
C THR A 43 3.63 -6.47 6.91
N LYS A 44 2.84 -6.49 7.98
CA LYS A 44 2.62 -5.31 8.81
C LYS A 44 3.90 -4.96 9.56
N MET A 45 4.36 -3.74 9.35
CA MET A 45 5.50 -3.14 10.04
C MET A 45 4.98 -2.28 11.21
N LYS A 46 5.84 -1.40 11.72
CA LYS A 46 5.45 -0.43 12.76
C LYS A 46 4.72 0.78 12.15
N ASN A 47 3.98 1.50 12.98
CA ASN A 47 3.39 2.81 12.65
C ASN A 47 2.47 2.83 11.42
N GLY A 48 1.68 1.77 11.19
CA GLY A 48 0.74 1.72 10.06
C GLY A 48 1.41 1.60 8.69
N THR A 49 2.65 1.10 8.67
CA THR A 49 3.39 0.79 7.45
C THR A 49 3.30 -0.71 7.15
N TYR A 50 3.22 -1.06 5.87
CA TYR A 50 3.16 -2.43 5.39
C TYR A 50 4.12 -2.59 4.22
N GLU A 51 4.83 -3.71 4.16
CA GLU A 51 5.85 -3.94 3.14
C GLU A 51 5.76 -5.34 2.56
N THR A 52 6.17 -5.49 1.32
CA THR A 52 6.30 -6.79 0.68
C THR A 52 7.63 -7.42 1.04
N SER A 53 7.70 -8.75 1.01
CA SER A 53 8.94 -9.49 1.32
C SER A 53 10.15 -9.06 0.46
N ASN A 54 9.89 -8.65 -0.79
CA ASN A 54 10.91 -8.18 -1.73
C ASN A 54 11.14 -6.65 -1.68
N TYR A 55 10.57 -5.91 -0.73
CA TYR A 55 10.69 -4.45 -0.69
C TYR A 55 12.15 -3.95 -0.59
N ALA A 56 12.97 -4.62 0.21
CA ALA A 56 14.37 -4.26 0.40
C ALA A 56 15.24 -4.60 -0.83
N THR A 57 14.97 -5.73 -1.47
CA THR A 57 15.80 -6.30 -2.55
C THR A 57 15.35 -5.91 -3.95
N SER A 58 14.11 -5.43 -4.13
CA SER A 58 13.59 -5.06 -5.45
C SER A 58 14.17 -3.75 -5.97
N THR A 59 14.53 -3.77 -7.25
CA THR A 59 15.01 -2.61 -8.01
C THR A 59 13.87 -1.69 -8.48
N LYS A 60 12.61 -2.15 -8.41
CA LYS A 60 11.42 -1.36 -8.71
C LYS A 60 10.63 -1.14 -7.43
N LYS A 61 10.36 0.12 -7.09
CA LYS A 61 9.69 0.45 -5.82
C LYS A 61 8.38 1.20 -6.05
N ILE A 62 7.36 0.82 -5.29
CA ILE A 62 6.05 1.46 -5.26
C ILE A 62 5.80 1.95 -3.84
N PHE A 63 5.52 3.23 -3.71
CA PHE A 63 5.12 3.86 -2.45
C PHE A 63 3.64 4.23 -2.52
N ILE A 64 2.84 3.65 -1.64
CA ILE A 64 1.40 3.85 -1.59
C ILE A 64 1.03 4.56 -0.29
N SER A 65 0.45 5.75 -0.39
CA SER A 65 -0.07 6.50 0.75
C SER A 65 -1.60 6.49 0.70
N LEU A 66 -2.22 5.87 1.70
CA LEU A 66 -3.67 5.76 1.83
C LEU A 66 -4.14 6.64 2.98
N ASN A 67 -4.98 7.63 2.69
CA ASN A 67 -5.60 8.49 3.68
C ASN A 67 -7.12 8.47 3.49
N GLY A 68 -7.82 7.91 4.48
CA GLY A 68 -9.26 7.66 4.44
C GLY A 68 -9.89 7.83 5.82
N GLY A 69 -11.09 8.43 5.87
CA GLY A 69 -11.87 8.53 7.11
C GLY A 69 -12.58 7.20 7.40
N LEU A 70 -13.61 6.90 6.61
CA LEU A 70 -14.42 5.68 6.66
C LEU A 70 -14.32 4.98 5.30
N SER A 71 -13.20 4.31 5.04
CA SER A 71 -12.95 3.69 3.74
C SER A 71 -12.52 2.23 3.89
N ASN A 72 -12.76 1.44 2.84
CA ASN A 72 -12.19 0.11 2.71
C ASN A 72 -11.00 0.18 1.75
N PHE A 73 -9.86 -0.36 2.17
CA PHE A 73 -8.64 -0.39 1.36
C PHE A 73 -8.20 -1.83 1.14
N GLU A 74 -8.21 -2.25 -0.13
CA GLU A 74 -7.78 -3.56 -0.57
C GLU A 74 -6.55 -3.41 -1.49
N VAL A 75 -5.45 -4.07 -1.16
CA VAL A 75 -4.24 -4.08 -2.01
C VAL A 75 -3.84 -5.52 -2.26
N LYS A 76 -3.87 -5.91 -3.54
CA LYS A 76 -3.54 -7.26 -4.02
C LYS A 76 -2.31 -7.26 -4.90
N ARG A 77 -1.59 -8.38 -4.87
CA ARG A 77 -0.43 -8.62 -5.73
C ARG A 77 -0.82 -9.55 -6.87
N TYR A 78 -0.40 -9.23 -8.10
CA TYR A 78 -0.61 -10.06 -9.29
C TYR A 78 0.71 -10.49 -9.95
#